data_AF-A0A1M3QQ31-F1
#
_entry.id   AF-A0A1M3QQ31-F1
#
_cell.length_a   1.000
_cell.length_b   1.000
_cell.length_c   1.000
_cell.angle_alpha   90.00
_cell.angle_beta   90.00
_cell.angle_gamma   90.00
#
_symmetry.space_group_name_H-M   'P 1'
#
loop_
_entity.id
_entity.type
_entity.pdbx_description
1 polymer ?
#
loop_
_entity_poly.entity_id
_entity_poly.type
_entity_poly.pdbx_seq_one_letter_code
_entity_poly.pdbx_strand_id
1 'polypeptide(L)'
;MESGTVLRGIGCALSVALLSACATSYVLVGNQHAPTNPDQVRVLIQPPPHYETIAILQTSDMAGKPCFTAQCKTNKVMSRLKDQAAKLGANAILLEGLGSRYVGSVGSSYGTASYGHGYAYGSGIGISTAINSETGKALAIYVQSDPIYTPGYIPPGAIPEGSHH
;
A
#
# COMPACT_ATOMS: atom_id res chain seq x y z
N MET A 1 -9.91 -31.56 -35.95
CA MET A 1 -10.93 -30.61 -35.43
C MET A 1 -10.50 -30.14 -34.04
N GLU A 2 -9.38 -29.43 -33.90
CA GLU A 2 -8.83 -29.08 -32.57
C GLU A 2 -8.31 -27.63 -32.45
N SER A 3 -8.13 -26.90 -33.55
CA SER A 3 -7.57 -25.52 -33.50
C SER A 3 -8.55 -24.44 -32.99
N GLY A 4 -9.86 -24.70 -33.01
CA GLY A 4 -10.87 -23.69 -32.64
C GLY A 4 -11.02 -23.43 -31.14
N THR A 5 -10.71 -24.43 -30.30
CA THR A 5 -10.88 -24.34 -28.84
C THR A 5 -9.72 -23.62 -28.18
N VAL A 6 -8.50 -23.82 -28.68
CA VAL A 6 -7.27 -23.21 -28.12
C VAL A 6 -7.25 -21.70 -28.34
N LEU A 7 -7.72 -21.23 -29.50
CA LEU A 7 -7.75 -19.81 -29.85
C LEU A 7 -8.77 -19.01 -29.02
N ARG A 8 -9.91 -19.64 -28.66
CA ARG A 8 -10.92 -19.04 -27.75
C ARG A 8 -10.45 -19.03 -26.30
N GLY A 9 -9.70 -20.05 -25.87
CA GLY A 9 -9.09 -20.09 -24.53
C GLY A 9 -8.00 -19.01 -24.33
N ILE A 10 -7.17 -18.79 -25.34
CA ILE A 10 -6.11 -17.76 -25.32
C ILE A 10 -6.71 -16.34 -25.30
N GLY A 11 -7.78 -16.09 -26.05
CA GLY A 11 -8.47 -14.79 -26.04
C GLY A 11 -9.04 -14.41 -24.67
N CYS A 12 -9.68 -15.36 -23.99
CA CYS A 12 -10.19 -15.14 -22.62
C CYS A 12 -9.05 -14.99 -21.59
N ALA A 13 -7.96 -15.75 -21.73
CA ALA A 13 -6.81 -15.66 -20.82
C ALA A 13 -6.06 -14.32 -20.94
N LEU A 14 -5.89 -13.80 -22.15
CA LEU A 14 -5.30 -12.45 -22.35
C LEU A 14 -6.18 -11.36 -21.74
N SER A 15 -7.51 -11.49 -21.88
CA SER A 15 -8.47 -10.51 -21.34
C SER A 15 -8.41 -10.42 -19.81
N VAL A 16 -8.22 -11.54 -19.10
CA VAL A 16 -8.07 -11.56 -17.63
C VAL A 16 -6.71 -11.00 -17.18
N ALA A 17 -5.64 -11.20 -17.97
CA ALA A 17 -4.31 -10.69 -17.62
C ALA A 17 -4.23 -9.15 -17.65
N LEU A 18 -4.98 -8.51 -18.55
CA LEU A 18 -4.97 -7.04 -18.74
C LEU A 18 -5.69 -6.27 -17.62
N LEU A 19 -6.58 -6.89 -16.84
CA LEU A 19 -7.25 -6.24 -15.70
C LEU A 19 -6.43 -6.26 -14.39
N SER A 20 -5.24 -6.86 -14.38
CA SER A 20 -4.38 -6.88 -13.19
C SER A 20 -3.57 -5.58 -12.97
N ALA A 21 -3.89 -4.51 -13.70
CA ALA A 21 -3.17 -3.24 -13.66
C ALA A 21 -3.47 -2.41 -12.39
N CYS A 22 -2.51 -2.40 -11.47
CA CYS A 22 -2.24 -1.41 -10.42
C CYS A 22 -3.36 -1.09 -9.40
N ALA A 23 -3.40 -1.86 -8.31
CA ALA A 23 -4.05 -1.47 -7.04
C ALA A 23 -3.26 -0.40 -6.23
N THR A 24 -2.53 0.49 -6.91
CA THR A 24 -1.88 1.67 -6.32
C THR A 24 -2.31 2.91 -7.07
N SER A 25 -2.83 3.88 -6.34
CA SER A 25 -3.36 5.13 -6.88
C SER A 25 -2.62 6.28 -6.23
N TYR A 26 -2.14 7.21 -7.04
CA TYR A 26 -1.60 8.47 -6.56
C TYR A 26 -2.25 9.61 -7.31
N VAL A 27 -2.46 10.72 -6.63
CA VAL A 27 -3.00 11.95 -7.22
C VAL A 27 -1.97 13.03 -7.01
N LEU A 28 -1.43 13.56 -8.10
CA LEU A 28 -0.52 14.70 -8.05
C LEU A 28 -1.34 15.96 -7.71
N VAL A 29 -0.93 16.69 -6.68
CA VAL A 29 -1.63 17.89 -6.19
C VAL A 29 -0.76 19.14 -6.38
N GLY A 30 0.56 18.99 -6.26
CA GLY A 30 1.55 20.07 -6.38
C GLY A 30 2.56 19.85 -7.50
N ASN A 31 3.68 20.56 -7.41
CA ASN A 31 4.76 20.47 -8.39
C ASN A 31 5.65 19.26 -8.13
N GLN A 32 5.97 18.51 -9.20
CA GLN A 32 6.91 17.41 -9.09
C GLN A 32 8.33 17.95 -8.93
N HIS A 33 9.04 17.48 -7.90
CA HIS A 33 10.43 17.85 -7.64
C HIS A 33 11.41 16.80 -8.22
N ALA A 34 12.70 17.11 -8.16
CA ALA A 34 13.74 16.16 -8.55
C ALA A 34 13.62 14.88 -7.70
N PRO A 35 13.72 13.68 -8.33
CA PRO A 35 13.60 12.42 -7.59
C PRO A 35 14.61 12.34 -6.44
N THR A 36 14.12 11.96 -5.27
CA THR A 36 14.91 11.78 -4.04
C THR A 36 15.17 10.30 -3.78
N ASN A 37 16.14 9.96 -2.92
CA ASN A 37 16.36 8.57 -2.52
C ASN A 37 15.24 8.10 -1.55
N PRO A 38 14.57 6.95 -1.79
CA PRO A 38 13.55 6.41 -0.88
C PRO A 38 14.01 6.20 0.57
N ASP A 39 15.31 5.97 0.81
CA ASP A 39 15.86 5.84 2.16
C ASP A 39 15.93 7.17 2.91
N GLN A 40 15.98 8.29 2.18
CA GLN A 40 15.99 9.64 2.75
C GLN A 40 14.57 10.16 3.04
N VAL A 41 13.53 9.46 2.57
CA VAL A 41 12.13 9.84 2.79
C VAL A 41 11.73 9.54 4.23
N ARG A 42 11.49 10.61 5.00
CA ARG A 42 11.04 10.52 6.40
C ARG A 42 9.55 10.21 6.47
N VAL A 43 9.16 9.36 7.42
CA VAL A 43 7.74 9.12 7.74
C VAL A 43 7.36 10.01 8.90
N LEU A 44 6.44 10.94 8.67
CA LEU A 44 5.92 11.86 9.67
C LEU A 44 4.50 11.45 10.04
N ILE A 45 4.17 11.54 11.32
CA ILE A 45 2.80 11.32 11.84
C ILE A 45 2.10 12.67 12.07
N GLN A 46 2.88 13.70 12.37
CA GLN A 46 2.38 15.04 12.64
C GLN A 46 2.71 15.97 11.46
N PRO A 47 1.78 16.84 11.04
CA PRO A 47 2.03 17.80 9.98
C PRO A 47 3.06 18.85 10.45
N PRO A 48 4.13 19.11 9.67
CA PRO A 48 5.09 20.15 9.97
C PRO A 48 4.52 21.55 9.72
N PRO A 49 5.13 22.64 10.27
CA PRO A 49 4.61 24.00 10.13
C PRO A 49 4.75 24.58 8.71
N HIS A 50 5.80 24.21 7.97
CA HIS A 50 6.02 24.65 6.59
C HIS A 50 6.25 23.45 5.67
N TYR A 51 5.28 23.15 4.82
CA TYR A 51 5.40 22.10 3.81
C TYR A 51 4.58 22.41 2.56
N GLU A 52 5.02 21.87 1.44
CA GLU A 52 4.27 21.81 0.20
C GLU A 52 3.77 20.37 -0.03
N THR A 53 2.49 20.23 -0.38
CA THR A 53 1.92 18.92 -0.71
C THR A 53 2.16 18.61 -2.19
N ILE A 54 2.98 17.59 -2.47
CA ILE A 54 3.29 17.17 -3.83
C ILE A 54 2.20 16.23 -4.36
N ALA A 55 1.82 15.22 -3.57
CA ALA A 55 0.85 14.21 -4.00
C ALA A 55 0.14 13.52 -2.84
N ILE A 56 -1.05 12.99 -3.12
CA ILE A 56 -1.77 12.07 -2.25
C ILE A 56 -1.45 10.65 -2.71
N LEU A 57 -0.89 9.83 -1.82
CA LEU A 57 -0.49 8.45 -2.09
C LEU A 57 -1.46 7.48 -1.40
N GLN A 58 -1.93 6.49 -2.15
CA GLN A 58 -2.72 5.38 -1.63
C GLN A 58 -2.18 4.05 -2.17
N THR A 59 -1.84 3.15 -1.26
CA THR A 59 -1.36 1.82 -1.64
C THR A 59 -1.97 0.73 -0.78
N SER A 60 -2.10 -0.46 -1.37
CA SER A 60 -2.55 -1.68 -0.70
C SER A 60 -1.46 -2.75 -0.72
N ASP A 61 -1.47 -3.66 0.27
CA ASP A 61 -0.55 -4.80 0.34
C ASP A 61 -0.81 -5.86 -0.75
N MET A 62 -2.01 -5.84 -1.34
CA MET A 62 -2.47 -6.77 -2.39
C MET A 62 -1.73 -6.62 -3.72
N ALA A 63 -1.00 -5.51 -3.93
CA ALA A 63 -0.15 -5.35 -5.10
C ALA A 63 1.18 -6.12 -4.95
N GLY A 64 1.40 -7.17 -5.76
CA GLY A 64 2.67 -7.91 -5.84
C GLY A 64 2.75 -9.18 -5.00
N LYS A 65 3.95 -9.56 -4.51
CA LYS A 65 4.17 -10.86 -3.83
C LYS A 65 3.23 -11.06 -2.62
N PRO A 66 2.59 -12.24 -2.46
CA PRO A 66 1.69 -12.50 -1.36
C PRO A 66 2.45 -12.45 -0.04
N CYS A 67 1.99 -11.59 0.87
CA CYS A 67 2.50 -11.54 2.23
C CYS A 67 1.47 -12.13 3.18
N PHE A 68 1.89 -13.12 3.99
CA PHE A 68 0.98 -13.87 4.85
C PHE A 68 0.85 -13.29 6.27
N THR A 69 1.79 -12.46 6.72
CA THR A 69 1.77 -11.85 8.07
C THR A 69 1.40 -10.37 8.02
N ALA A 70 0.68 -9.89 9.03
CA ALA A 70 0.28 -8.48 9.13
C ALA A 70 1.50 -7.54 9.09
N GLN A 71 2.56 -7.87 9.84
CA GLN A 71 3.78 -7.04 9.87
C GLN A 71 4.43 -6.87 8.50
N CYS A 72 4.48 -7.94 7.68
CA CYS A 72 5.08 -7.83 6.36
C CYS A 72 4.16 -7.10 5.36
N LYS A 73 2.83 -7.11 5.57
CA LYS A 73 1.88 -6.28 4.80
C LYS A 73 2.11 -4.81 5.07
N THR A 74 2.20 -4.41 6.34
CA THR A 74 2.50 -3.02 6.74
C THR A 74 3.85 -2.57 6.18
N ASN A 75 4.91 -3.38 6.37
CA ASN A 75 6.26 -3.03 5.88
C ASN A 75 6.29 -2.84 4.36
N LYS A 76 5.55 -3.68 3.62
CA LYS A 76 5.43 -3.59 2.17
C LYS A 76 4.69 -2.33 1.75
N VAL A 77 3.58 -1.99 2.40
CA VAL A 77 2.85 -0.74 2.20
C VAL A 77 3.78 0.46 2.43
N MET A 78 4.51 0.47 3.53
CA MET A 78 5.45 1.54 3.87
C MET A 78 6.57 1.71 2.84
N SER A 79 7.20 0.61 2.43
CA SER A 79 8.27 0.64 1.41
C SER A 79 7.76 1.20 0.08
N ARG A 80 6.53 0.85 -0.31
CA ARG A 80 5.90 1.35 -1.54
C ARG A 80 5.55 2.82 -1.48
N LEU A 81 5.02 3.29 -0.35
CA LEU A 81 4.74 4.72 -0.14
C LEU A 81 6.02 5.55 -0.25
N LYS A 82 7.12 5.07 0.34
CA LYS A 82 8.44 5.73 0.23
C LYS A 82 8.95 5.77 -1.20
N ASP A 83 8.86 4.65 -1.94
CA ASP A 83 9.30 4.59 -3.33
C ASP A 83 8.51 5.55 -4.25
N GLN A 84 7.19 5.65 -4.06
CA GLN A 84 6.37 6.60 -4.82
C GLN A 84 6.66 8.05 -4.45
N ALA A 85 6.77 8.35 -3.15
CA ALA A 85 7.13 9.69 -2.69
C ALA A 85 8.51 10.12 -3.23
N ALA A 86 9.49 9.22 -3.20
CA ALA A 86 10.83 9.43 -3.73
C ALA A 86 10.82 9.77 -5.23
N LYS A 87 10.05 9.04 -6.03
CA LYS A 87 9.89 9.29 -7.47
C LYS A 87 9.28 10.66 -7.78
N LEU A 88 8.40 11.14 -6.90
CA LEU A 88 7.75 12.44 -7.03
C LEU A 88 8.59 13.59 -6.44
N GLY A 89 9.75 13.28 -5.84
CA GLY A 89 10.66 14.26 -5.26
C GLY A 89 10.25 14.75 -3.87
N ALA A 90 9.40 14.01 -3.15
CA ALA A 90 9.06 14.31 -1.77
C ALA A 90 10.17 13.87 -0.82
N ASN A 91 10.46 14.70 0.19
CA ASN A 91 11.44 14.41 1.23
C ASN A 91 10.82 13.75 2.48
N ALA A 92 9.49 13.86 2.64
CA ALA A 92 8.76 13.20 3.70
C ALA A 92 7.38 12.74 3.21
N ILE A 93 6.87 11.69 3.86
CA ILE A 93 5.47 11.29 3.77
C ILE A 93 4.79 11.58 5.10
N LEU A 94 3.66 12.27 5.06
CA LEU A 94 2.77 12.42 6.22
C LEU A 94 1.77 11.27 6.20
N LEU A 95 1.88 10.37 7.16
CA LEU A 95 1.02 9.21 7.28
C LEU A 95 -0.34 9.65 7.86
N GLU A 96 -1.39 9.57 7.04
CA GLU A 96 -2.75 9.90 7.47
C GLU A 96 -3.42 8.71 8.18
N GLY A 97 -3.09 7.49 7.76
CA GLY A 97 -3.60 6.28 8.41
C GLY A 97 -3.17 4.99 7.74
N LEU A 98 -3.06 3.96 8.57
CA LEU A 98 -2.93 2.56 8.17
C LEU A 98 -4.21 1.84 8.59
N GLY A 99 -4.94 1.30 7.62
CA GLY A 99 -6.21 0.61 7.85
C GLY A 99 -6.14 -0.83 7.40
N SER A 100 -6.58 -1.75 8.25
CA SER A 100 -6.89 -3.12 7.84
C SER A 100 -8.33 -3.15 7.29
N ARG A 101 -8.47 -3.59 6.04
CA ARG A 101 -9.76 -3.75 5.37
C ARG A 101 -10.00 -5.22 5.06
N TYR A 102 -11.13 -5.75 5.50
CA TYR A 102 -11.60 -7.07 5.08
C TYR A 102 -11.84 -7.09 3.57
N VAL A 103 -11.21 -8.03 2.86
CA VAL A 103 -11.29 -8.15 1.39
C VAL A 103 -12.20 -9.29 0.99
N GLY A 104 -12.26 -10.34 1.80
CA GLY A 104 -13.06 -11.52 1.52
C GLY A 104 -12.64 -12.68 2.42
N SER A 105 -13.09 -13.88 2.10
CA SER A 105 -12.70 -15.09 2.81
C SER A 105 -12.42 -16.20 1.82
N VAL A 106 -11.37 -16.98 2.08
CA VAL A 106 -11.14 -18.26 1.40
C VAL A 106 -11.59 -19.38 2.31
N GLY A 107 -12.31 -20.35 1.75
CA GLY A 107 -12.83 -21.47 2.51
C GLY A 107 -12.75 -22.76 1.73
N SER A 108 -12.65 -23.84 2.48
CA SER A 108 -12.72 -25.19 1.96
C SER A 108 -13.96 -25.85 2.54
N SER A 109 -14.76 -26.46 1.69
CA SER A 109 -15.97 -27.18 2.09
C SER A 109 -15.92 -28.62 1.65
N TYR A 110 -16.43 -29.49 2.50
CA TYR A 110 -16.68 -30.89 2.20
C TYR A 110 -18.18 -31.15 2.26
N GLY A 111 -18.74 -31.72 1.19
CA GLY A 111 -20.15 -32.03 1.10
C GLY A 111 -20.38 -33.39 0.46
N THR A 112 -21.45 -34.05 0.90
CA THR A 112 -21.98 -35.26 0.27
C THR A 112 -23.34 -34.96 -0.32
N ALA A 113 -23.62 -35.50 -1.50
CA ALA A 113 -24.90 -35.37 -2.17
C ALA A 113 -25.37 -36.75 -2.64
N SER A 114 -26.65 -37.02 -2.45
CA SER A 114 -27.32 -38.26 -2.86
C SER A 114 -28.52 -37.92 -3.74
N TYR A 115 -28.72 -38.69 -4.82
CA TYR A 115 -29.76 -38.46 -5.82
C TYR A 115 -30.48 -39.77 -6.17
N GLY A 116 -31.81 -39.71 -6.29
CA GLY A 116 -32.69 -40.83 -6.64
C GLY A 116 -33.81 -40.40 -7.58
N HIS A 117 -34.69 -41.34 -7.99
CA HIS A 117 -35.81 -41.09 -8.90
C HIS A 117 -36.79 -40.06 -8.31
N GLY A 118 -36.61 -38.79 -8.67
CA GLY A 118 -37.48 -37.67 -8.28
C GLY A 118 -37.04 -36.86 -7.05
N TYR A 119 -35.91 -37.17 -6.41
CA TYR A 119 -35.42 -36.40 -5.25
C TYR A 119 -33.89 -36.37 -5.15
N ALA A 120 -33.37 -35.27 -4.62
CA ALA A 120 -31.95 -35.08 -4.32
C ALA A 120 -31.81 -34.40 -2.95
N TYR A 121 -30.84 -34.85 -2.16
CA TYR A 121 -30.49 -34.22 -0.89
C TYR A 121 -28.97 -34.16 -0.74
N GLY A 122 -28.49 -33.08 -0.14
CA GLY A 122 -27.07 -32.87 0.11
C GLY A 122 -26.86 -32.25 1.48
N SER A 123 -25.74 -32.60 2.11
CA SER A 123 -25.30 -32.02 3.37
C SER A 123 -23.79 -31.79 3.30
N GLY A 124 -23.33 -30.67 3.86
CA GLY A 124 -21.93 -30.31 3.82
C GLY A 124 -21.54 -29.39 4.96
N ILE A 125 -20.24 -29.38 5.23
CA ILE A 125 -19.60 -28.59 6.26
C ILE A 125 -18.45 -27.83 5.61
N GLY A 126 -18.37 -26.54 5.93
CA GLY A 126 -17.35 -25.64 5.39
C GLY A 126 -16.57 -24.97 6.49
N ILE A 127 -15.27 -24.82 6.27
CA ILE A 127 -14.41 -23.91 7.05
C ILE A 127 -14.03 -22.73 6.17
N SER A 128 -14.00 -21.53 6.74
CA SER A 128 -13.57 -20.32 6.03
C SER A 128 -12.63 -19.50 6.90
N THR A 129 -11.67 -18.84 6.26
CA THR A 129 -10.72 -17.92 6.89
C THR A 129 -10.82 -16.55 6.22
N ALA A 130 -10.82 -15.51 7.04
CA ALA A 130 -10.89 -14.13 6.58
C ALA A 130 -9.56 -13.68 5.96
N ILE A 131 -9.63 -13.04 4.80
CA ILE A 131 -8.53 -12.38 4.13
C ILE A 131 -8.67 -10.87 4.37
N ASN A 132 -7.74 -10.32 5.13
CA ASN A 132 -7.63 -8.89 5.36
C ASN A 132 -6.54 -8.31 4.47
N SER A 133 -6.81 -7.18 3.81
CA SER A 133 -5.81 -6.30 3.19
C SER A 133 -5.43 -5.20 4.15
N GLU A 134 -4.23 -4.67 3.98
CA GLU A 134 -3.78 -3.46 4.64
C GLU A 134 -3.63 -2.36 3.60
N THR A 135 -4.30 -1.24 3.85
CA THR A 135 -4.26 -0.05 3.00
C THR A 135 -3.58 1.07 3.77
N GLY A 136 -2.59 1.72 3.14
CA GLY A 136 -1.94 2.92 3.67
C GLY A 136 -2.30 4.14 2.85
N LYS A 137 -2.69 5.22 3.54
CA LYS A 137 -2.86 6.55 2.97
C LYS A 137 -1.79 7.48 3.53
N ALA A 138 -1.10 8.18 2.64
CA ALA A 138 -0.10 9.16 3.04
C ALA A 138 -0.04 10.32 2.05
N LEU A 139 0.32 11.50 2.55
CA LEU A 139 0.61 12.66 1.74
C LEU A 139 2.11 12.72 1.48
N ALA A 140 2.52 12.76 0.22
CA ALA A 140 3.88 13.08 -0.17
C ALA A 140 4.07 14.59 -0.04
N ILE A 141 4.95 15.00 0.87
CA ILE A 141 5.19 16.41 1.16
C ILE A 141 6.66 16.77 0.94
N TYR A 142 6.88 18.02 0.55
CA TYR A 142 8.18 18.67 0.54
C TYR A 142 8.27 19.63 1.71
N VAL A 143 8.96 19.21 2.77
CA VAL A 143 9.29 20.07 3.90
C VAL A 143 10.49 20.91 3.49
N GLN A 144 10.30 22.22 3.35
CA GLN A 144 11.44 23.14 3.26
C GLN A 144 12.18 23.02 4.58
N SER A 145 13.37 22.44 4.56
CA SER A 145 14.16 22.29 5.78
C SER A 145 14.60 23.67 6.23
N ASP A 146 13.88 24.25 7.18
CA ASP A 146 14.46 25.29 8.02
C ASP A 146 15.74 24.70 8.63
N PRO A 147 16.89 25.40 8.52
CA PRO A 147 18.19 24.88 8.96
C PRO A 147 18.20 24.49 10.45
N ILE A 148 17.26 25.01 11.23
CA ILE A 148 17.11 24.79 12.68
C ILE A 148 16.75 23.34 13.04
N TYR A 149 16.14 22.55 12.15
CA TYR A 149 15.66 21.20 12.48
C TYR A 149 16.51 20.06 11.92
N THR A 150 17.78 20.33 11.62
CA THR A 150 18.74 19.26 11.32
C THR A 150 19.32 18.71 12.63
N PRO A 151 19.20 17.39 12.90
CA PRO A 151 19.83 16.77 14.06
C PRO A 151 21.34 17.02 13.99
N GLY A 152 21.84 17.92 14.84
CA GLY A 152 23.25 18.33 14.86
C GLY A 152 23.55 19.75 14.37
N TYR A 153 22.56 20.55 13.99
CA TYR A 153 22.78 21.97 13.69
C TYR A 153 22.70 22.83 14.95
N ILE A 154 23.85 23.34 15.36
CA ILE A 154 23.96 24.41 16.34
C ILE A 154 23.99 25.72 15.54
N PRO A 155 22.99 26.61 15.68
CA PRO A 155 23.00 27.91 15.01
C PRO A 155 24.30 28.66 15.32
N PRO A 156 24.95 29.31 14.34
CA PRO A 156 26.06 30.23 14.60
C PRO A 156 25.54 31.39 15.47
N GLY A 157 25.73 31.29 16.80
CA GLY A 157 25.21 32.25 17.79
C GLY A 157 24.29 31.67 18.86
N ALA A 158 23.99 30.37 18.86
CA ALA A 158 23.29 29.74 19.98
C ALA A 158 24.20 29.70 21.21
N ILE A 159 23.91 30.54 22.19
CA ILE A 159 24.49 30.47 23.53
C ILE A 159 23.94 29.17 24.14
N PRO A 160 24.77 28.23 24.64
CA PRO A 160 24.27 27.03 25.28
C PRO A 160 23.40 27.42 26.48
N GLU A 161 22.09 27.24 26.36
CA GLU A 161 21.14 27.45 27.45
C GLU A 161 21.29 26.29 28.44
N GLY A 162 22.27 26.42 29.34
CA GLY A 162 22.64 25.32 30.23
C GLY A 162 23.84 25.61 31.13
N SER A 163 23.88 26.76 31.79
CA SER A 163 24.74 26.98 32.96
C SER A 163 24.07 27.90 33.99
N HIS A 164 22.98 27.42 34.60
CA HIS A 164 22.50 27.97 35.86
C HIS A 164 22.37 26.83 36.88
N HIS A 165 23.37 26.82 37.77
CA HIS A 165 23.46 26.20 39.10
C HIS A 165 23.52 24.68 39.24
#